data_AF-A0A7T1I4A7-F1
#
_entry.id   AF-A0A7T1I4A7-F1
#
_cell.length_a   1.000
_cell.length_b   1.000
_cell.length_c   1.000
_cell.angle_alpha   90.00
_cell.angle_beta   90.00
_cell.angle_gamma   90.00
#
_symmetry.space_group_name_H-M   'P 1'
#
loop_
_entity.id
_entity.type
_entity.pdbx_description
1 polymer ?
#
loop_
_entity_poly.entity_id
_entity_poly.type
_entity_poly.pdbx_seq_one_letter_code
_entity_poly.pdbx_strand_id
1 'polypeptide(L)'
;MVYRLNSASILDYLARHKLCHSADRLFRVEKRPGKNLNLHVQLSRSGRRNAAINHLLVKQGPINCQEVPKGDFEDEWRIYQLLASHEELHDLQSLMPEGVHYDPVNAIQVFRYLQSYCDLGEFYADTQQFSATIATALGASLATLHPATFRRQDYRLELGPPEKGQSGCAAVDPSRFQL
;
A
#
# COMPACT_ATOMS: atom_id res chain seq x y z
N MET A 1 -17.22 -12.82 3.17
CA MET A 1 -16.06 -13.66 2.85
C MET A 1 -14.99 -12.77 2.25
N VAL A 2 -13.81 -12.75 2.84
CA VAL A 2 -12.70 -11.90 2.35
C VAL A 2 -12.04 -12.54 1.14
N TYR A 3 -11.84 -11.74 0.09
CA TYR A 3 -11.17 -12.15 -1.13
C TYR A 3 -9.69 -12.44 -0.86
N ARG A 4 -9.20 -13.62 -1.23
CA ARG A 4 -7.79 -14.02 -1.04
C ARG A 4 -7.02 -13.85 -2.33
N LEU A 5 -6.02 -12.97 -2.33
CA LEU A 5 -5.14 -12.80 -3.48
C LEU A 5 -4.13 -13.93 -3.59
N ASN A 6 -3.88 -14.33 -4.83
CA ASN A 6 -2.76 -15.14 -5.24
C ASN A 6 -2.44 -14.83 -6.72
N SER A 7 -1.39 -15.44 -7.25
CA SER A 7 -0.95 -15.19 -8.63
C SER A 7 -2.00 -15.55 -9.69
N ALA A 8 -2.95 -16.44 -9.39
CA ALA A 8 -4.02 -16.82 -10.32
C ALA A 8 -5.23 -15.88 -10.23
N SER A 9 -5.53 -15.33 -9.05
CA SER A 9 -6.70 -14.48 -8.82
C SER A 9 -6.44 -12.99 -9.05
N ILE A 10 -5.18 -12.58 -9.12
CA ILE A 10 -4.81 -11.16 -9.18
C ILE A 10 -5.30 -10.44 -10.43
N LEU A 11 -5.25 -11.06 -11.61
CA LEU A 11 -5.68 -10.40 -12.85
C LEU A 11 -7.18 -10.10 -12.81
N ASP A 12 -7.98 -11.06 -12.35
CA ASP A 12 -9.42 -10.90 -12.15
C ASP A 12 -9.74 -9.76 -11.19
N TYR A 13 -9.01 -9.70 -10.07
CA TYR A 13 -9.17 -8.62 -9.09
C TYR A 13 -8.89 -7.25 -9.73
N LEU A 14 -7.74 -7.09 -10.40
CA LEU A 14 -7.37 -5.84 -11.05
C LEU A 14 -8.38 -5.43 -12.13
N ALA A 15 -8.90 -6.37 -12.92
CA ALA A 15 -9.89 -6.10 -13.95
C ALA A 15 -11.24 -5.66 -13.35
N ARG A 16 -11.73 -6.35 -12.32
CA ARG A 16 -13.00 -6.00 -11.63
C ARG A 16 -12.97 -4.60 -11.03
N HIS A 17 -11.81 -4.18 -10.53
CA HIS A 17 -11.59 -2.87 -9.94
C HIS A 17 -11.15 -1.81 -10.97
N LYS A 18 -11.18 -2.12 -12.28
CA LYS A 18 -10.79 -1.23 -13.38
C LYS A 18 -9.34 -0.71 -13.28
N LEU A 19 -8.46 -1.47 -12.63
CA LEU A 19 -7.04 -1.17 -12.46
C LEU A 19 -6.19 -1.68 -13.63
N CYS A 20 -6.77 -2.51 -14.48
CA CYS A 20 -6.23 -2.89 -15.78
C CYS A 20 -7.36 -2.97 -16.82
N HIS A 21 -7.01 -2.92 -18.11
CA HIS A 21 -7.95 -3.16 -19.18
C HIS A 21 -8.22 -4.66 -19.34
N SER A 22 -9.41 -5.02 -19.82
CA SER A 22 -9.74 -6.41 -20.20
C SER A 22 -8.83 -7.03 -21.27
N ALA A 23 -8.06 -6.20 -21.98
CA ALA A 23 -7.13 -6.62 -23.00
C ALA A 23 -5.71 -6.76 -22.43
N ASP A 24 -5.45 -6.28 -21.21
CA ASP A 24 -4.15 -6.43 -20.58
C ASP A 24 -3.90 -7.91 -20.27
N ARG A 25 -2.65 -8.33 -20.46
CA ARG A 25 -2.21 -9.69 -20.19
C ARG A 25 -1.25 -9.68 -19.02
N LEU A 26 -1.49 -10.59 -18.09
CA LEU A 26 -0.56 -10.87 -17.02
C LEU A 26 0.74 -11.43 -17.60
N PHE A 27 1.80 -10.65 -17.53
CA PHE A 27 3.11 -11.05 -18.03
C PHE A 27 3.87 -11.83 -16.95
N ARG A 28 3.91 -11.30 -15.72
CA ARG A 28 4.60 -11.91 -14.60
C ARG A 28 3.97 -11.52 -13.27
N VAL A 29 4.00 -12.43 -12.31
CA VAL A 29 3.69 -12.16 -10.89
C VAL A 29 4.82 -12.73 -10.05
N GLU A 30 5.41 -11.88 -9.21
CA GLU A 30 6.44 -12.27 -8.26
C GLU A 30 5.97 -11.96 -6.85
N LYS A 31 6.06 -12.94 -5.96
CA LYS A 31 5.86 -12.70 -4.53
C LYS A 31 7.11 -12.05 -3.95
N ARG A 32 6.95 -10.91 -3.29
CA ARG A 32 8.02 -10.24 -2.55
C ARG A 32 7.98 -10.63 -1.07
N PRO A 33 9.13 -10.76 -0.40
CA PRO A 33 9.18 -11.05 1.03
C PRO A 33 8.52 -9.93 1.85
N GLY A 34 8.00 -10.28 3.02
CA GLY A 34 7.36 -9.33 3.94
C GLY A 34 6.34 -9.98 4.87
N LYS A 35 5.88 -9.21 5.87
CA LYS A 35 4.82 -9.61 6.82
C LYS A 35 3.45 -9.79 6.14
N ASN A 36 3.23 -9.06 5.05
CA ASN A 36 2.01 -9.06 4.26
C ASN A 36 2.22 -9.88 2.98
N LEU A 37 1.13 -10.26 2.31
CA LEU A 37 1.24 -10.77 0.94
C LEU A 37 1.57 -9.60 0.01
N ASN A 38 2.80 -9.53 -0.49
CA ASN A 38 3.23 -8.52 -1.45
C ASN A 38 3.43 -9.19 -2.82
N LEU A 39 2.68 -8.75 -3.82
CA LEU A 39 2.77 -9.22 -5.20
C LEU A 39 3.25 -8.10 -6.11
N HIS A 40 4.38 -8.31 -6.78
CA HIS A 40 4.81 -7.49 -7.90
C HIS A 40 4.17 -8.03 -9.17
N VAL A 41 3.30 -7.23 -9.78
CA VAL A 41 2.48 -7.61 -10.95
C VAL A 41 2.98 -6.84 -12.17
N GLN A 42 3.25 -7.56 -13.24
CA GLN A 42 3.65 -7.00 -14.53
C GLN A 42 2.56 -7.27 -15.54
N LEU A 43 2.00 -6.20 -16.10
CA LEU A 43 0.92 -6.24 -17.08
C LEU A 43 1.43 -5.73 -18.42
N SER A 44 1.17 -6.48 -19.48
CA SER A 44 1.43 -6.04 -20.86
C SER A 44 0.13 -5.64 -21.53
N ARG A 45 0.13 -4.50 -22.21
CA ARG A 45 -1.05 -4.02 -22.94
C ARG A 45 -1.15 -4.73 -24.28
N SER A 46 -2.18 -5.57 -24.49
CA SER A 46 -2.33 -6.31 -25.74
C SER A 46 -2.54 -5.37 -26.94
N GLY A 47 -2.00 -5.75 -28.10
CA GLY A 47 -2.21 -5.06 -29.38
C GLY A 47 -1.11 -4.09 -29.82
N ARG A 48 -0.03 -3.92 -29.05
CA ARG A 48 1.15 -3.14 -29.48
C ARG A 48 2.39 -4.03 -29.48
N ARG A 49 3.10 -4.11 -30.62
CA ARG A 49 4.36 -4.89 -30.75
C ARG A 49 5.47 -4.41 -29.80
N ASN A 50 5.35 -3.20 -29.26
CA ASN A 50 6.22 -2.60 -28.23
C ASN A 50 5.41 -2.11 -27.02
N ALA A 51 4.46 -2.91 -26.54
CA ALA A 51 3.62 -2.51 -25.42
C ALA A 51 4.47 -2.24 -24.16
N ALA A 52 4.34 -1.03 -23.60
CA ALA A 52 4.91 -0.72 -22.29
C ALA A 52 4.37 -1.71 -21.25
N ILE A 53 5.27 -2.22 -20.41
CA ILE A 53 4.89 -3.06 -19.27
C ILE A 53 4.50 -2.12 -18.12
N ASN A 54 3.29 -2.28 -17.62
CA ASN A 54 2.83 -1.59 -16.42
C ASN A 54 3.17 -2.45 -15.20
N HIS A 55 3.81 -1.84 -14.20
CA HIS A 55 4.24 -2.53 -12.99
C HIS A 55 3.45 -2.03 -11.78
N LEU A 56 2.80 -2.95 -11.09
CA LEU A 56 2.02 -2.69 -9.88
C LEU A 56 2.61 -3.45 -8.69
N LEU A 57 2.56 -2.84 -7.50
CA LEU A 57 2.73 -3.54 -6.24
C LEU A 57 1.35 -3.73 -5.61
N VAL A 58 0.98 -4.97 -5.33
CA VAL A 58 -0.30 -5.30 -4.70
C VAL A 58 -0.01 -5.92 -3.35
N LYS A 59 -0.41 -5.24 -2.28
CA LYS A 59 -0.24 -5.69 -0.89
C LYS A 59 -1.59 -6.19 -0.39
N GLN A 60 -1.62 -7.33 0.28
CA GLN A 60 -2.77 -7.79 1.06
C GLN A 60 -2.36 -8.06 2.51
N GLY A 61 -3.09 -7.43 3.44
CA GLY A 61 -2.86 -7.58 4.87
C GLY A 61 -3.13 -9.01 5.34
N PRO A 62 -2.51 -9.47 6.44
CA PRO A 62 -2.83 -10.76 7.03
C PRO A 62 -4.29 -10.77 7.46
N ILE A 63 -5.00 -11.84 7.13
CA ILE A 63 -6.39 -12.02 7.53
C ILE A 63 -6.41 -12.99 8.71
N ASN A 64 -7.11 -12.60 9.77
CA ASN A 64 -7.18 -13.41 10.99
C ASN A 64 -8.12 -14.63 10.83
N CYS A 65 -8.22 -15.45 11.87
CA CYS A 65 -9.06 -16.65 11.88
C CYS A 65 -10.57 -16.36 11.73
N GLN A 66 -10.99 -15.11 11.90
CA GLN A 66 -12.38 -14.66 11.75
C GLN A 66 -12.65 -14.05 10.37
N GLU A 67 -11.72 -14.24 9.42
CA GLU A 67 -11.74 -13.57 8.11
C GLU A 67 -11.73 -12.04 8.18
N VAL A 68 -11.31 -11.44 9.28
CA VAL A 68 -11.18 -9.99 9.37
C VAL A 68 -9.76 -9.61 8.97
N PRO A 69 -9.59 -8.68 8.01
CA PRO A 69 -8.28 -8.18 7.69
C PRO A 69 -7.65 -7.49 8.91
N LYS A 70 -6.40 -7.83 9.20
CA LYS A 70 -5.63 -7.25 10.28
C LYS A 70 -4.55 -6.37 9.67
N GLY A 71 -4.57 -5.08 9.93
CA GLY A 71 -3.40 -4.24 9.62
C GLY A 71 -3.68 -2.77 9.41
N ASP A 72 -2.58 -2.05 9.34
CA ASP A 72 -2.46 -0.58 9.33
C ASP A 72 -2.66 0.00 7.91
N PHE A 73 -3.28 -0.75 7.00
CA PHE A 73 -3.48 -0.31 5.62
C PHE A 73 -4.51 0.82 5.53
N GLU A 74 -5.44 0.90 6.47
CA GLU A 74 -6.33 2.06 6.55
C GLU A 74 -5.52 3.31 6.93
N ASP A 75 -4.65 3.20 7.92
CA ASP A 75 -3.79 4.32 8.35
C ASP A 75 -2.83 4.75 7.23
N GLU A 76 -2.20 3.80 6.53
CA GLU A 76 -1.37 4.08 5.35
C GLU A 76 -2.18 4.78 4.25
N TRP A 77 -3.42 4.35 3.98
CA TRP A 77 -4.27 4.97 2.96
C TRP A 77 -4.75 6.37 3.34
N ARG A 78 -5.02 6.64 4.62
CA ARG A 78 -5.39 7.97 5.10
C ARG A 78 -4.31 9.01 4.82
N ILE A 79 -3.04 8.61 4.84
CA ILE A 79 -1.93 9.48 4.43
C ILE A 79 -2.08 9.88 2.95
N TYR A 80 -2.39 8.93 2.07
CA TYR A 80 -2.66 9.24 0.65
C TYR A 80 -3.85 10.17 0.47
N GLN A 81 -4.92 9.96 1.25
CA GLN A 81 -6.10 10.83 1.20
C GLN A 81 -5.76 12.25 1.63
N LEU A 82 -5.04 12.40 2.74
CA LEU A 82 -4.57 13.70 3.25
C LEU A 82 -3.70 14.44 2.21
N LEU A 83 -2.75 13.73 1.60
CA LEU A 83 -1.88 14.32 0.57
C LEU A 83 -2.66 14.73 -0.70
N ALA A 84 -3.79 14.09 -0.97
CA ALA A 84 -4.64 14.41 -2.12
C ALA A 84 -5.66 15.53 -1.83
N SER A 85 -6.07 15.70 -0.57
CA SER A 85 -7.03 16.73 -0.14
C SER A 85 -6.38 18.09 0.13
N HIS A 86 -5.08 18.13 0.39
CA HIS A 86 -4.34 19.34 0.74
C HIS A 86 -3.32 19.72 -0.32
N GLU A 87 -3.61 20.78 -1.10
CA GLU A 87 -2.71 21.30 -2.13
C GLU A 87 -1.35 21.71 -1.55
N GLU A 88 -1.30 22.21 -0.31
CA GLU A 88 -0.06 22.57 0.36
C GLU A 88 0.87 21.38 0.66
N LEU A 89 0.37 20.15 0.52
CA LEU A 89 1.15 18.91 0.69
C LEU A 89 1.54 18.26 -0.64
N HIS A 90 1.23 18.87 -1.78
CA HIS A 90 1.48 18.28 -3.09
C HIS A 90 2.95 17.89 -3.29
N ASP A 91 3.89 18.72 -2.81
CA ASP A 91 5.32 18.45 -2.89
C ASP A 91 5.72 17.15 -2.17
N LEU A 92 4.99 16.77 -1.11
CA LEU A 92 5.24 15.54 -0.36
C LEU A 92 4.81 14.29 -1.12
N GLN A 93 3.94 14.40 -2.13
CA GLN A 93 3.53 13.25 -2.95
C GLN A 93 4.74 12.61 -3.64
N SER A 94 5.75 13.40 -3.99
CA SER A 94 7.01 12.91 -4.57
C SER A 94 7.84 12.00 -3.64
N LEU A 95 7.56 12.05 -2.33
CA LEU A 95 8.25 11.24 -1.32
C LEU A 95 7.63 9.84 -1.15
N MET A 96 6.50 9.58 -1.82
CA MET A 96 5.73 8.34 -1.68
C MET A 96 5.51 7.69 -3.05
N PRO A 97 5.39 6.35 -3.11
CA PRO A 97 4.95 5.70 -4.34
C PRO A 97 3.51 6.12 -4.66
N GLU A 98 3.13 6.17 -5.94
CA GLU A 98 1.73 6.48 -6.32
C GLU A 98 0.78 5.39 -5.81
N GLY A 99 -0.10 5.77 -4.88
CA GLY A 99 -1.22 4.94 -4.42
C GLY A 99 -2.34 4.93 -5.46
N VAL A 100 -2.68 3.74 -5.96
CA VAL A 100 -3.63 3.56 -7.06
C VAL A 100 -5.01 3.16 -6.55
N HIS A 101 -5.06 2.29 -5.54
CA HIS A 101 -6.32 1.74 -5.03
C HIS A 101 -6.18 1.24 -3.60
N TYR A 102 -7.26 1.39 -2.83
CA TYR A 102 -7.43 0.73 -1.55
C TYR A 102 -8.83 0.10 -1.45
N ASP A 103 -8.83 -1.15 -1.02
CA ASP A 103 -10.00 -1.96 -0.74
C ASP A 103 -9.97 -2.36 0.74
N PRO A 104 -10.72 -1.63 1.61
CA PRO A 104 -10.71 -1.89 3.05
C PRO A 104 -11.37 -3.22 3.40
N VAL A 105 -12.33 -3.70 2.60
CA VAL A 105 -13.05 -4.95 2.86
C VAL A 105 -12.10 -6.14 2.77
N ASN A 106 -11.17 -6.09 1.82
CA ASN A 106 -10.22 -7.18 1.59
C ASN A 106 -8.80 -6.89 2.11
N ALA A 107 -8.59 -5.72 2.73
CA ALA A 107 -7.30 -5.08 3.02
C ALA A 107 -6.30 -5.25 1.88
N ILE A 108 -6.70 -4.82 0.69
CA ILE A 108 -5.85 -4.82 -0.49
C ILE A 108 -5.49 -3.38 -0.81
N GLN A 109 -4.19 -3.13 -0.96
CA GLN A 109 -3.67 -1.87 -1.47
C GLN A 109 -2.90 -2.11 -2.77
N VAL A 110 -3.04 -1.19 -3.72
CA VAL A 110 -2.36 -1.23 -5.01
C VAL A 110 -1.58 0.06 -5.21
N PHE A 111 -0.32 -0.08 -5.61
CA PHE A 111 0.60 1.02 -5.89
C PHE A 111 1.21 0.86 -7.28
N ARG A 112 1.70 1.96 -7.86
CA ARG A 112 2.72 1.87 -8.92
C ARG A 112 4.01 1.31 -8.32
N TYR A 113 4.60 0.35 -9.02
CA TYR A 113 5.87 -0.21 -8.59
C TYR A 113 7.04 0.68 -9.00
N LEU A 114 7.94 0.94 -8.06
CA LEU A 114 9.13 1.76 -8.25
C LEU A 114 10.26 0.95 -8.90
N GLN A 115 10.30 0.89 -10.24
CA GLN A 115 11.23 0.02 -10.98
C GLN A 115 12.70 0.43 -10.90
N SER A 116 12.97 1.73 -10.79
CA SER A 116 14.33 2.30 -10.83
C SER A 116 14.88 2.59 -9.43
N TYR A 117 14.35 1.92 -8.41
CA TYR A 117 14.67 2.13 -7.01
C TYR A 117 15.10 0.80 -6.36
N CYS A 118 15.91 0.91 -5.30
CA CYS A 118 16.27 -0.20 -4.43
C CYS A 118 15.99 0.18 -2.98
N ASP A 119 15.90 -0.81 -2.10
CA ASP A 119 15.81 -0.56 -0.68
C ASP A 119 17.14 0.04 -0.17
N LEU A 120 17.05 1.13 0.61
CA LEU A 120 18.24 1.83 1.06
C LEU A 120 19.05 1.01 2.07
N GLY A 121 18.38 0.19 2.89
CA GLY A 121 19.02 -0.71 3.84
C GLY A 121 19.79 -1.82 3.13
N GLU A 122 19.19 -2.42 2.10
CA GLU A 122 19.86 -3.39 1.21
C GLU A 122 21.06 -2.74 0.51
N PHE A 123 20.88 -1.55 -0.07
CA PHE A 123 21.97 -0.81 -0.71
C PHE A 123 23.16 -0.57 0.24
N TYR A 124 22.90 -0.13 1.47
CA TYR A 124 23.97 0.08 2.45
C TYR A 124 24.61 -1.23 2.92
N ALA A 125 23.82 -2.28 3.13
CA ALA A 125 24.34 -3.59 3.51
C ALA A 125 25.28 -4.15 2.43
N ASP A 126 24.89 -4.05 1.17
CA ASP A 126 25.62 -4.62 0.04
C ASP A 126 26.86 -3.79 -0.34
N THR A 127 26.74 -2.47 -0.40
CA THR A 127 27.80 -1.60 -0.91
C THR A 127 28.74 -1.08 0.16
N GLN A 128 28.26 -0.97 1.41
CA GLN A 128 28.94 -0.27 2.50
C GLN A 128 29.33 1.18 2.13
N GLN A 129 28.58 1.82 1.21
CA GLN A 129 28.82 3.20 0.76
C GLN A 129 27.82 4.17 1.38
N PHE A 130 28.32 5.17 2.10
CA PHE A 130 27.52 6.18 2.78
C PHE A 130 27.74 7.57 2.18
N SER A 131 27.10 7.82 1.04
CA SER A 131 27.25 9.08 0.32
C SER A 131 26.59 10.24 1.07
N ALA A 132 27.30 11.37 1.15
CA ALA A 132 26.74 12.63 1.62
C ALA A 132 25.50 13.06 0.80
N THR A 133 25.44 12.72 -0.49
CA THR A 133 24.28 13.01 -1.35
C THR A 133 23.00 12.36 -0.83
N ILE A 134 23.07 11.10 -0.36
CA ILE A 134 21.88 10.42 0.19
C ILE A 134 21.48 11.05 1.51
N ALA A 135 22.45 11.34 2.38
CA ALA A 135 22.18 12.00 3.66
C ALA A 135 21.55 13.39 3.47
N THR A 136 22.06 14.18 2.51
CA THR A 136 21.49 15.49 2.14
C THR A 136 20.07 15.34 1.60
N ALA A 137 19.82 14.37 0.71
CA ALA A 137 18.48 14.13 0.16
C ALA A 137 17.47 13.76 1.25
N LEU A 138 17.83 12.83 2.16
CA LEU A 138 16.98 12.46 3.30
C LEU A 138 16.73 13.66 4.23
N GLY A 139 17.77 14.42 4.55
CA GLY A 139 17.65 15.63 5.38
C GLY A 139 16.74 16.68 4.75
N ALA A 140 16.84 16.90 3.44
CA ALA A 140 15.97 17.81 2.70
C ALA A 140 14.51 17.33 2.71
N SER A 141 14.26 16.04 2.46
CA SER A 141 12.91 15.48 2.51
C SER A 141 12.26 15.65 3.90
N LEU A 142 13.04 15.42 4.97
CA LEU A 142 12.58 15.67 6.34
C LEU A 142 12.32 17.16 6.62
N ALA A 143 13.19 18.04 6.10
CA ALA A 143 13.04 19.48 6.22
C ALA A 143 11.83 20.03 5.44
N THR A 144 11.37 19.33 4.40
CA THR A 144 10.10 19.65 3.71
C THR A 144 8.90 19.08 4.49
N LEU A 145 8.96 17.82 4.91
CA LEU A 145 7.85 17.13 5.59
C LEU A 145 7.53 17.73 6.96
N HIS A 146 8.56 18.04 7.75
CA HIS A 146 8.38 18.48 9.13
C HIS A 146 7.58 19.79 9.25
N PRO A 147 8.00 20.93 8.66
CA PRO A 147 7.22 22.17 8.78
C PRO A 147 5.83 22.07 8.14
N ALA A 148 5.66 21.26 7.09
CA ALA A 148 4.38 21.08 6.41
C ALA A 148 3.33 20.35 7.29
N THR A 149 3.78 19.48 8.19
CA THR A 149 2.91 18.60 9.00
C THR A 149 2.96 18.87 10.51
N PHE A 150 4.00 19.54 11.00
CA PHE A 150 4.22 19.76 12.42
C PHE A 150 3.14 20.68 13.02
N ARG A 151 2.52 20.21 14.11
CA ARG A 151 1.44 20.91 14.84
C ARG A 151 0.20 21.26 14.00
N ARG A 152 -0.01 20.59 12.86
CA ARG A 152 -1.26 20.67 12.08
C ARG A 152 -2.37 19.88 12.78
N GLN A 153 -3.15 20.57 13.60
CA GLN A 153 -4.24 19.97 14.38
C GLN A 153 -5.39 19.50 13.48
N ASP A 154 -5.63 20.21 12.38
CA ASP A 154 -6.51 19.83 11.28
C ASP A 154 -6.15 18.44 10.73
N TYR A 155 -4.89 18.22 10.36
CA TYR A 155 -4.44 16.92 9.86
C TYR A 155 -4.56 15.83 10.91
N ARG A 156 -4.32 16.16 12.18
CA ARG A 156 -4.48 15.20 13.29
C ARG A 156 -5.92 14.75 13.47
N LEU A 157 -6.89 15.65 13.26
CA LEU A 157 -8.31 15.32 13.32
C LEU A 157 -8.71 14.42 12.15
N GLU A 158 -8.21 14.70 10.95
CA GLU A 158 -8.47 13.89 9.74
C GLU A 158 -7.84 12.50 9.81
N LEU A 159 -6.59 12.40 10.27
CA LEU A 159 -5.89 11.12 10.45
C LEU A 159 -6.35 10.36 11.71
N GLY A 160 -7.04 11.02 12.63
CA GLY A 160 -7.51 10.45 13.89
C GLY A 160 -8.42 9.24 13.67
N PRO A 161 -8.46 8.28 14.62
CA PRO A 161 -9.33 7.10 14.48
C PRO A 161 -10.77 7.57 14.21
N PRO A 162 -11.52 6.85 13.35
CA PRO A 162 -12.91 7.20 13.13
C PRO A 162 -13.61 7.15 14.49
N GLU A 163 -14.52 8.09 14.77
CA GLU A 163 -15.26 8.09 16.04
C GLU A 163 -15.78 6.68 16.31
N LYS A 164 -15.47 6.13 17.48
CA LYS A 164 -15.89 4.79 17.87
C LYS A 164 -17.42 4.75 17.95
N GLY A 165 -18.07 4.46 16.83
CA GLY A 165 -19.40 3.86 16.82
C GLY A 165 -19.31 2.56 17.60
N GLN A 166 -20.08 2.48 18.68
CA GLN A 166 -20.11 1.37 19.64
C GLN A 166 -20.17 0.01 18.93
N SER A 167 -19.02 -0.65 18.82
CA SER A 167 -18.94 -2.07 18.46
C SER A 167 -18.38 -2.79 19.69
N GLY A 168 -19.26 -3.01 20.66
CA GLY A 168 -18.97 -3.87 21.80
C GLY A 168 -18.83 -5.30 21.31
N CYS A 169 -17.62 -5.85 21.35
CA CYS A 169 -17.42 -7.29 21.27
C CYS A 169 -17.34 -7.79 22.71
N ALA A 170 -18.48 -8.26 23.25
CA ALA A 170 -18.51 -8.99 24.50
C ALA A 170 -17.63 -10.24 24.37
N ALA A 171 -16.78 -10.48 25.37
CA ALA A 171 -16.01 -11.71 25.47
C ALA A 171 -16.96 -12.92 25.41
N VAL A 172 -16.73 -13.82 24.46
CA VAL A 172 -17.46 -15.08 24.37
C VAL A 172 -17.01 -15.96 25.54
N ASP A 173 -17.97 -16.30 26.39
CA ASP A 173 -17.81 -17.20 27.54
C ASP A 173 -17.36 -18.61 27.06
N PRO A 174 -16.18 -19.10 27.51
CA PRO A 174 -15.67 -20.42 27.13
C PRO A 174 -16.54 -21.59 27.63
N SER A 175 -17.57 -21.34 28.45
CA SER A 175 -18.46 -22.37 29.00
C SER A 175 -19.46 -22.95 27.99
N ARG A 176 -19.55 -22.41 26.76
CA ARG A 176 -20.57 -22.80 25.76
C ARG A 176 -20.24 -24.00 24.86
N PHE A 177 -19.07 -24.61 25.02
CA PHE A 177 -18.72 -25.84 24.30
C PHE A 177 -18.38 -26.98 25.26
N GLN A 178 -19.40 -27.48 25.96
CA GLN A 178 -19.39 -28.83 26.51
C GLN A 178 -20.63 -29.57 26.02
N LEU A 179 -20.43 -30.45 25.05
CA LEU A 179 -21.09 -31.76 24.93
C LEU A 179 -20.03 -32.75 24.46
#